data_AF-A0A932FGF6-F1
#
_entry.id   AF-A0A932FGF6-F1
#
_cell.length_a   1.000
_cell.length_b   1.000
_cell.length_c   1.000
_cell.angle_alpha   90.00
_cell.angle_beta   90.00
_cell.angle_gamma   90.00
#
_symmetry.space_group_name_H-M   'P 1'
#
loop_
_entity.id
_entity.type
_entity.pdbx_description
1 polymer ?
#
loop_
_entity_poly.entity_id
_entity_poly.type
_entity_poly.pdbx_seq_one_letter_code
_entity_poly.pdbx_strand_id
1 'polypeptide(L)' 'MPQAIRYNLGFPDKYDQPSKRAYIACQEFGHTLGLRHSSNRGSCMFPNDVTAAEVLTSDEIGMLNTNYDIPQ' A
#
# COMPACT_ATOMS: atom_id res chain seq x y z
N MET A 1 -17.99 -18.27 15.78
CA MET A 1 -16.65 -18.23 16.40
C MET A 1 -15.78 -17.33 15.54
N PRO A 2 -15.09 -16.30 16.08
CA PRO A 2 -14.20 -15.46 15.28
C PRO A 2 -13.01 -16.29 14.80
N GLN A 3 -12.72 -16.24 13.51
CA GLN A 3 -11.61 -16.95 12.90
C GLN A 3 -10.36 -16.08 13.03
N ALA A 4 -9.34 -16.56 13.74
CA ALA A 4 -8.06 -15.86 13.83
C ALA A 4 -7.47 -15.74 12.43
N ILE A 5 -7.20 -14.51 11.99
CA ILE A 5 -6.44 -14.26 10.76
C ILE A 5 -5.04 -14.82 10.99
N ARG A 6 -4.75 -15.97 10.36
CA ARG A 6 -3.41 -16.56 10.36
C ARG A 6 -2.68 -16.00 9.15
N TYR A 7 -1.73 -15.12 9.38
CA TYR A 7 -0.80 -14.71 8.35
C TYR A 7 -0.04 -15.95 7.85
N ASN A 8 -0.01 -16.14 6.53
CA ASN A 8 0.80 -17.19 5.92
C ASN A 8 2.28 -16.79 6.08
N LEU A 9 2.94 -17.35 7.08
CA LEU A 9 4.37 -17.14 7.37
C LEU A 9 5.30 -17.88 6.39
N GLY A 10 4.79 -18.45 5.30
CA GLY A 10 5.59 -19.11 4.26
C GLY A 10 6.42 -18.17 3.37
N PHE A 11 6.26 -16.84 3.53
CA PHE A 11 7.05 -15.81 2.83
C PHE A 11 7.88 -14.91 3.79
N PRO A 12 8.45 -15.44 4.88
CA PRO A 12 8.97 -14.59 5.95
C PRO A 12 10.06 -13.66 5.42
N ASP A 13 11.02 -14.18 4.65
CA ASP A 13 12.16 -13.42 4.13
C ASP A 13 11.75 -12.29 3.17
N LYS A 14 10.62 -12.42 2.48
CA LYS A 14 10.18 -11.44 1.48
C LYS A 14 9.64 -10.17 2.15
N TYR A 15 9.12 -10.25 3.38
CA TYR A 15 8.48 -9.14 4.10
C TYR A 15 8.94 -9.00 5.57
N ASP A 16 10.09 -9.57 5.94
CA ASP A 16 10.61 -9.50 7.31
C ASP A 16 11.09 -8.10 7.72
N GLN A 17 11.37 -7.24 6.72
CA GLN A 17 11.77 -5.86 6.97
C GLN A 17 10.53 -4.99 7.25
N PRO A 18 10.56 -4.13 8.30
CA PRO A 18 9.46 -3.20 8.60
C PRO A 18 9.03 -2.36 7.40
N SER A 19 9.98 -1.91 6.59
CA SER A 19 9.71 -1.10 5.39
C SER A 19 8.89 -1.83 4.34
N LYS A 20 9.18 -3.11 4.13
CA LYS A 20 8.42 -3.95 3.21
C LYS A 20 6.99 -4.20 3.68
N ARG A 21 6.78 -4.31 5.00
CA ARG A 21 5.42 -4.39 5.58
C ARG A 21 4.68 -3.08 5.44
N ALA A 22 5.33 -1.95 5.69
CA ALA A 22 4.74 -0.63 5.54
C ALA A 22 4.35 -0.35 4.08
N TYR A 23 5.19 -0.74 3.12
CA TYR A 23 4.87 -0.67 1.70
C TYR A 23 3.61 -1.46 1.36
N ILE A 24 3.54 -2.75 1.74
CA ILE A 24 2.35 -3.57 1.48
C ILE A 24 1.12 -3.02 2.20
N ALA A 25 1.26 -2.55 3.44
CA ALA A 25 0.16 -1.91 4.15
C ALA A 25 -0.34 -0.66 3.40
N CYS A 26 0.57 0.18 2.90
CA CYS A 26 0.24 1.35 2.08
C CYS A 26 -0.51 0.95 0.80
N GLN A 27 0.00 -0.04 0.06
CA GLN A 27 -0.63 -0.59 -1.15
C GLN A 27 -2.07 -1.08 -0.90
N GLU A 28 -2.25 -1.92 0.13
CA GLU A 28 -3.54 -2.55 0.41
C GLU A 28 -4.55 -1.57 1.02
N PHE A 29 -4.10 -0.62 1.83
CA PHE A 29 -4.96 0.49 2.27
C PHE A 29 -5.34 1.39 1.11
N GLY A 30 -4.41 1.70 0.20
CA GLY A 30 -4.71 2.42 -1.03
C GLY A 30 -5.81 1.75 -1.85
N HIS A 31 -5.74 0.43 -2.04
CA HIS A 31 -6.82 -0.33 -2.68
C HIS A 31 -8.16 -0.26 -1.95
N THR A 32 -8.12 -0.36 -0.61
CA THR A 32 -9.32 -0.23 0.23
C THR A 32 -9.98 1.15 0.08
N LEU A 33 -9.15 2.18 -0.16
CA LEU A 33 -9.57 3.57 -0.41
C LEU A 33 -9.85 3.88 -1.89
N GLY A 34 -9.84 2.88 -2.77
CA GLY A 34 -10.20 3.03 -4.19
C GLY A 34 -9.06 3.41 -5.14
N LEU A 35 -7.81 3.46 -4.68
CA LEU A 35 -6.65 3.62 -5.55
C LEU A 35 -6.36 2.33 -6.33
N ARG A 36 -5.85 2.49 -7.56
CA ARG A 36 -5.42 1.39 -8.44
C ARG A 36 -3.89 1.35 -8.51
N HIS A 37 -3.35 0.30 -9.11
CA HIS A 37 -1.92 0.20 -9.35
C HIS A 37 -1.37 1.41 -10.11
N SER A 38 -0.23 1.91 -9.64
CA SER A 38 0.52 3.01 -10.23
C SER A 38 1.55 2.48 -11.22
N SER A 39 1.84 3.25 -12.28
CA SER A 39 3.02 3.01 -13.11
C SER A 39 4.28 3.68 -12.54
N ASN A 40 4.15 4.49 -11.48
CA ASN A 40 5.26 5.19 -10.87
C ASN A 40 5.99 4.29 -9.86
N ARG A 41 7.24 3.91 -10.18
CA ARG A 41 8.11 3.10 -9.30
C ARG A 41 8.43 3.74 -7.95
N GLY A 42 8.17 5.03 -7.76
CA GLY A 42 8.31 5.71 -6.47
C GLY A 42 7.07 5.62 -5.59
N SER A 43 5.95 5.13 -6.11
CA SER A 43 4.69 5.00 -5.39
C SER A 43 4.63 3.70 -4.59
N CYS A 44 4.04 3.76 -3.40
CA CYS A 44 3.62 2.56 -2.68
C CYS A 44 2.50 1.78 -3.40
N MET A 45 1.87 2.36 -4.43
CA MET A 45 0.86 1.73 -5.29
C MET A 45 1.46 1.02 -6.52
N PHE A 46 2.78 1.04 -6.72
CA PHE A 46 3.45 0.35 -7.83
C PHE A 46 3.31 -1.18 -7.70
N PRO A 47 3.03 -1.94 -8.77
CA PRO A 47 2.87 -3.38 -8.62
C PRO A 47 4.21 -4.12 -8.50
N ASN A 48 4.22 -5.20 -7.71
CA ASN A 48 5.23 -6.27 -7.72
C ASN A 48 6.66 -5.92 -7.26
N ASP A 49 6.95 -4.70 -6.82
CA ASP A 49 8.32 -4.29 -6.46
C ASP A 49 8.37 -3.54 -5.13
N VAL A 50 8.64 -4.29 -4.05
CA VAL A 50 8.71 -3.81 -2.65
C VAL A 50 9.96 -2.95 -2.36
N THR A 51 10.59 -2.41 -3.40
CA THR A 51 11.81 -1.58 -3.30
C THR A 51 11.51 -0.08 -3.27
N ALA A 52 10.25 0.29 -3.50
CA ALA A 52 9.79 1.66 -3.60
C ALA A 52 9.43 2.27 -2.26
N ALA A 53 9.48 3.61 -2.21
CA ALA A 53 9.17 4.40 -1.04
C ALA A 53 7.77 4.08 -0.47
N GLU A 54 7.64 4.17 0.85
CA GLU A 54 6.40 3.89 1.62
C GLU A 54 5.38 5.05 1.51
N VAL A 55 5.29 5.70 0.36
CA VAL A 55 4.54 6.94 0.18
C VAL A 55 3.67 6.92 -1.08
N LEU A 56 2.53 7.58 -0.99
CA LEU A 56 1.73 7.92 -2.15
C LEU A 56 2.38 9.07 -2.92
N THR A 57 2.20 9.07 -4.23
CA THR A 57 2.57 10.18 -5.10
C THR A 57 1.56 11.33 -4.97
N SER A 58 1.95 12.53 -5.42
CA SER A 58 1.06 13.70 -5.40
C SER A 58 -0.26 13.47 -6.14
N ASP A 59 -0.25 12.71 -7.24
CA ASP A 59 -1.45 12.39 -8.01
C ASP A 59 -2.41 11.48 -7.22
N GLU A 60 -1.87 10.46 -6.54
CA GLU A 60 -2.66 9.55 -5.70
C GLU A 60 -3.22 10.27 -4.47
N ILE A 61 -2.46 11.18 -3.87
CA ILE A 61 -2.93 12.06 -2.80
C ILE A 61 -4.09 12.95 -3.33
N GLY A 62 -3.91 13.56 -4.51
CA GLY A 62 -4.96 14.37 -5.13
C GLY A 62 -6.24 13.59 -5.42
N MET A 63 -6.11 12.32 -5.85
CA MET A 63 -7.24 11.42 -6.05
C MET A 63 -7.97 11.12 -4.74
N LEU A 64 -7.25 10.78 -3.67
CA LEU A 64 -7.87 10.53 -2.36
C LEU A 64 -8.56 11.77 -1.82
N ASN A 65 -7.91 12.92 -1.93
CA ASN A 65 -8.46 14.19 -1.46
C ASN A 65 -9.76 14.54 -2.20
N THR A 66 -9.82 14.27 -3.50
CA THR A 66 -11.03 14.46 -4.32
C THR A 66 -12.12 13.44 -3.98
N ASN A 67 -11.76 12.18 -3.75
CA ASN A 67 -12.72 11.11 -3.50
C ASN A 67 -13.36 11.18 -2.10
N TYR A 68 -12.68 11.79 -1.12
CA TYR A 68 -13.08 11.82 0.29
C TYR A 68 -13.22 13.23 0.87
N ASP A 69 -13.18 14.27 0.04
CA ASP A 69 -13.28 15.68 0.43
C ASP A 69 -12.31 16.05 1.59
N ILE A 70 -11.08 15.57 1.52
CA ILE A 70 -10.07 15.79 2.56
C ILE A 70 -9.54 17.23 2.44
N PRO A 71 -9.60 18.05 3.51
CA PRO A 71 -9.04 19.40 3.51
C PRO A 71 -7.54 19.37 3.16
N GLN A 72 -7.11 20.28 2.28
CA GLN A 72 -5.70 20.48 1.91
C GLN A 72 -4.93 21.24 2.97
#